data_AF-B4WVB6-F1
#
_entry.id   AF-B4WVB6-F1
#
_cell.length_a   1.000
_cell.length_b   1.000
_cell.length_c   1.000
_cell.angle_alpha   90.00
_cell.angle_beta   90.00
_cell.angle_gamma   90.00
#
_symmetry.space_group_name_H-M   'P 1'
#
loop_
_entity.id
_entity.type
_entity.pdbx_description
1 polymer ?
#
loop_
_entity_poly.entity_id
_entity_poly.type
_entity_poly.pdbx_seq_one_letter_code
_entity_poly.pdbx_strand_id
1 'polypeptide(L)'
;MLNDGDITTDSLGDGGNITLNAVVIALEDSDILARSEDARGGNIATGPFFSATLPIGAELPPDNNGRVNVSADGAIASGNIITPDTRFLESSLTQLPDVVIDTTRLVAGSCIAQRSESDLIG
;
A
#
# COMPACT_ATOMS: atom_id res chain seq x y z
N MET A 1 3.05 -3.16 -7.36
CA MET A 1 1.98 -2.41 -8.03
C MET A 1 2.12 -0.99 -7.53
N LEU A 2 2.25 -0.03 -8.45
CA LEU A 2 2.47 1.41 -8.18
C LEU A 2 1.44 2.17 -9.02
N ASN A 3 0.93 3.30 -8.53
CA ASN A 3 0.03 4.18 -9.27
C ASN A 3 -1.19 3.43 -9.79
N ASP A 4 -1.97 2.86 -8.87
CA ASP A 4 -3.26 2.22 -9.16
C ASP A 4 -3.13 1.03 -10.15
N GLY A 5 -2.26 0.08 -9.79
CA GLY A 5 -1.96 -1.03 -10.67
C GLY A 5 -2.86 -2.21 -10.37
N ASP A 6 -3.71 -2.62 -11.31
CA ASP A 6 -4.68 -3.69 -11.09
C ASP A 6 -4.30 -5.03 -11.74
N ILE A 7 -4.72 -6.12 -11.10
CA ILE A 7 -4.73 -7.47 -11.66
C ILE A 7 -6.14 -8.03 -11.51
N THR A 8 -6.87 -8.08 -12.62
CA THR A 8 -8.26 -8.53 -12.64
C THR A 8 -8.46 -9.66 -13.63
N THR A 9 -9.23 -10.66 -13.22
CA THR A 9 -9.83 -11.64 -14.13
C THR A 9 -11.34 -11.44 -14.15
N ASP A 10 -11.92 -11.53 -15.34
CA ASP A 10 -13.36 -11.48 -15.56
C ASP A 10 -13.75 -12.60 -16.53
N SER A 11 -14.87 -13.25 -16.24
CA SER A 11 -15.27 -14.53 -16.81
C SER A 11 -16.78 -14.70 -16.69
N LEU A 12 -17.41 -15.14 -17.79
CA LEU A 12 -18.82 -15.53 -17.84
C LEU A 12 -19.12 -16.85 -17.09
N GLY A 13 -18.09 -17.51 -16.55
CA GLY A 13 -18.20 -18.66 -15.68
C GLY A 13 -17.53 -18.36 -14.33
N ASP A 14 -16.81 -19.32 -13.76
CA ASP A 14 -16.02 -19.06 -12.55
C ASP A 14 -15.04 -17.90 -12.78
N GLY A 15 -14.84 -17.04 -11.78
CA GLY A 15 -14.18 -15.71 -11.89
C GLY A 15 -12.71 -15.66 -12.30
N GLY A 16 -12.14 -16.78 -12.74
CA GLY A 16 -10.75 -16.92 -13.20
C GLY A 16 -9.75 -16.94 -12.04
N ASN A 17 -8.80 -17.88 -12.05
CA ASN A 17 -7.82 -17.95 -10.96
C ASN A 17 -6.64 -17.00 -11.23
N ILE A 18 -6.17 -16.32 -10.19
CA ILE A 18 -4.95 -15.50 -10.21
C ILE A 18 -3.87 -16.23 -9.41
N THR A 19 -2.69 -16.41 -10.00
CA THR A 19 -1.52 -16.98 -9.31
C THR A 19 -0.30 -16.09 -9.52
N LEU A 20 0.20 -15.49 -8.44
CA LEU A 20 1.36 -14.61 -8.45
C LEU A 20 2.54 -15.27 -7.75
N ASN A 21 3.48 -15.83 -8.53
CA ASN A 21 4.69 -16.48 -7.99
C ASN A 21 5.82 -15.47 -7.74
N ALA A 22 5.50 -14.37 -7.06
CA ALA A 22 6.43 -13.29 -6.76
C ALA A 22 6.09 -12.65 -5.40
N VAL A 23 7.03 -11.85 -4.87
CA VAL A 23 6.70 -10.91 -3.79
C VAL A 23 5.79 -9.83 -4.37
N VAL A 24 4.65 -9.61 -3.72
CA VAL A 24 3.65 -8.62 -4.13
C VAL A 24 3.67 -7.48 -3.13
N ILE A 25 3.92 -6.28 -3.63
CA ILE A 25 3.78 -5.02 -2.89
C ILE A 25 2.67 -4.26 -3.60
N ALA A 26 1.52 -4.12 -2.96
CA ALA A 26 0.38 -3.37 -3.45
C ALA A 26 0.25 -2.08 -2.63
N LEU A 27 0.17 -0.95 -3.31
CA LEU A 27 0.13 0.38 -2.71
C LEU A 27 -1.00 1.18 -3.33
N GLU A 28 -1.40 2.24 -2.63
CA GLU A 28 -2.44 3.18 -3.10
C GLU A 28 -3.76 2.42 -3.34
N ASP A 29 -4.28 2.48 -4.56
CA ASP A 29 -5.58 1.92 -4.96
C ASP A 29 -5.46 0.60 -5.75
N SER A 30 -4.27 -0.02 -5.71
CA SER A 30 -3.99 -1.21 -6.51
C SER A 30 -4.84 -2.42 -6.11
N ASP A 31 -5.55 -3.03 -7.04
CA ASP A 31 -6.46 -4.14 -6.76
C ASP A 31 -6.03 -5.51 -7.31
N ILE A 32 -6.46 -6.58 -6.64
CA ILE A 32 -6.37 -7.96 -7.13
C ILE A 32 -7.75 -8.62 -7.05
N LEU A 33 -8.42 -8.74 -8.20
CA LEU A 33 -9.84 -9.14 -8.27
C LEU A 33 -10.02 -10.38 -9.15
N ALA A 34 -10.54 -11.46 -8.56
CA ALA A 34 -10.93 -12.69 -9.24
C ALA A 34 -12.43 -12.92 -9.10
N ARG A 35 -13.24 -12.06 -9.74
CA ARG A 35 -14.69 -11.97 -9.48
C ARG A 35 -15.53 -12.63 -10.57
N SER A 36 -16.76 -13.03 -10.21
CA SER A 36 -17.75 -13.52 -11.17
C SER A 36 -19.15 -12.96 -10.86
N GLU A 37 -19.84 -12.45 -11.88
CA GLU A 37 -21.21 -11.94 -11.73
C GLU A 37 -22.27 -13.06 -11.76
N ASP A 38 -21.94 -14.23 -12.32
CA ASP A 38 -22.90 -15.31 -12.57
C ASP A 38 -22.58 -16.62 -11.83
N ALA A 39 -21.34 -16.80 -11.35
CA ALA A 39 -20.85 -18.08 -10.83
C ALA A 39 -20.01 -17.92 -9.55
N ARG A 40 -19.10 -18.88 -9.28
CA ARG A 40 -18.15 -18.78 -8.18
C ARG A 40 -17.05 -17.79 -8.55
N GLY A 41 -16.56 -17.00 -7.60
CA GLY A 41 -15.33 -16.26 -7.79
C GLY A 41 -14.13 -17.19 -8.03
N GLY A 42 -13.05 -16.63 -8.56
CA GLY A 42 -11.82 -17.34 -8.79
C GLY A 42 -10.96 -17.46 -7.54
N ASN A 43 -10.01 -18.39 -7.54
CA ASN A 43 -9.02 -18.50 -6.47
C ASN A 43 -7.88 -17.51 -6.71
N ILE A 44 -7.43 -16.84 -5.65
CA ILE A 44 -6.25 -15.98 -5.66
C ILE A 44 -5.18 -16.66 -4.80
N ALA A 45 -4.01 -16.89 -5.38
CA ALA A 45 -2.82 -17.35 -4.67
C ALA A 45 -1.66 -16.41 -4.96
N THR A 46 -1.01 -15.88 -3.92
CA THR A 46 0.15 -15.00 -4.07
C THR A 46 1.35 -15.54 -3.31
N GLY A 47 2.55 -15.10 -3.69
CA GLY A 47 3.72 -15.14 -2.81
C GLY A 47 3.56 -14.14 -1.66
N PRO A 48 4.64 -13.83 -0.90
CA PRO A 48 4.57 -12.87 0.18
C PRO A 48 3.91 -11.56 -0.26
N PHE A 49 2.83 -11.17 0.42
CA PHE A 49 2.00 -10.03 0.09
C PHE A 49 2.14 -8.94 1.16
N PHE A 50 2.37 -7.71 0.72
CA PHE A 50 2.42 -6.53 1.57
C PHE A 50 1.50 -5.45 1.01
N SER A 51 0.68 -4.87 1.88
CA SER A 51 -0.18 -3.72 1.62
C SER A 51 -0.21 -2.83 2.87
N ALA A 52 -0.34 -1.52 2.66
CA ALA A 52 -0.53 -0.56 3.75
C ALA A 52 -1.90 -0.73 4.44
N THR A 53 -2.90 -1.20 3.71
CA THR A 53 -4.23 -1.51 4.22
C THR A 53 -4.50 -2.98 3.96
N LEU A 54 -4.60 -3.78 5.01
CA LEU A 54 -5.05 -5.17 4.90
C LEU A 54 -6.58 -5.22 5.03
N PRO A 55 -7.32 -5.36 3.92
CA PRO A 55 -8.56 -6.12 3.94
C PRO A 55 -8.45 -7.27 2.94
N ILE A 56 -8.54 -8.49 3.44
CA ILE A 56 -9.10 -9.56 2.62
C ILE A 56 -10.58 -9.19 2.44
N GLY A 57 -11.04 -9.10 1.19
CA GLY A 57 -12.34 -8.55 0.82
C GLY A 57 -12.20 -7.21 0.07
N ALA A 58 -13.19 -6.89 -0.76
CA ALA A 58 -13.25 -5.62 -1.48
C ALA A 58 -14.28 -4.67 -0.84
N GLU A 59 -13.91 -3.41 -0.69
CA GLU A 59 -14.89 -2.33 -0.53
C GLU A 59 -15.50 -2.02 -1.91
N LEU A 60 -16.78 -1.61 -1.97
CA LEU A 60 -17.43 -1.26 -3.24
C LEU A 60 -17.64 0.25 -3.33
N PRO A 61 -17.23 0.91 -4.43
CA PRO A 61 -16.46 0.35 -5.55
C PRO A 61 -15.02 -0.01 -5.12
N PRO A 62 -14.41 -1.07 -5.70
CA PRO A 62 -13.05 -1.48 -5.37
C PRO A 62 -12.04 -0.45 -5.87
N ASP A 63 -12.29 0.09 -7.06
CA ASP A 63 -11.51 1.17 -7.66
C ASP A 63 -11.96 2.54 -7.14
N ASN A 64 -11.04 3.51 -7.08
CA ASN A 64 -11.17 4.89 -6.59
C ASN A 64 -11.52 5.01 -5.10
N ASN A 65 -11.10 4.06 -4.26
CA ASN A 65 -11.32 4.13 -2.81
C ASN A 65 -10.04 4.42 -2.00
N GLY A 66 -8.89 4.50 -2.68
CA GLY A 66 -7.58 4.80 -2.11
C GLY A 66 -7.04 3.65 -1.26
N ARG A 67 -7.50 2.42 -1.51
CA ARG A 67 -7.13 1.23 -0.75
C ARG A 67 -6.85 0.08 -1.70
N VAL A 68 -5.98 -0.79 -1.26
CA VAL A 68 -5.76 -2.08 -1.94
C VAL A 68 -6.91 -3.03 -1.61
N ASN A 69 -7.59 -3.55 -2.64
CA ASN A 69 -8.63 -4.57 -2.48
C ASN A 69 -8.16 -5.92 -3.02
N VAL A 70 -8.43 -6.98 -2.25
CA VAL A 70 -8.20 -8.37 -2.69
C VAL A 70 -9.50 -9.14 -2.53
N SER A 71 -10.15 -9.47 -3.65
CA SER A 71 -11.46 -10.14 -3.63
C SER A 71 -11.53 -11.30 -4.61
N ALA A 72 -12.13 -12.39 -4.12
CA ALA A 72 -12.45 -13.60 -4.84
C ALA A 72 -13.98 -13.80 -4.89
N ASP A 73 -14.76 -12.71 -4.88
CA ASP A 73 -16.21 -12.81 -4.74
C ASP A 73 -16.89 -13.30 -6.02
N GLY A 74 -17.90 -14.16 -5.85
CA GLY A 74 -18.79 -14.56 -6.92
C GLY A 74 -20.24 -14.58 -6.47
N ALA A 75 -21.16 -14.45 -7.43
CA ALA A 75 -22.59 -14.45 -7.16
C ALA A 75 -23.10 -15.73 -6.47
N ILE A 76 -22.51 -16.88 -6.77
CA ILE A 76 -22.91 -18.17 -6.16
C ILE A 76 -22.09 -18.45 -4.89
N ALA A 77 -20.78 -18.19 -4.95
CA ALA A 77 -19.84 -18.40 -3.84
C ALA A 77 -18.53 -17.67 -4.10
N SER A 78 -17.77 -17.36 -3.05
CA SER A 78 -16.41 -16.84 -3.19
C SER A 78 -15.41 -17.97 -3.50
N GLY A 79 -14.32 -17.63 -4.19
CA GLY A 79 -13.12 -18.44 -4.28
C GLY A 79 -12.23 -18.29 -3.05
N ASN A 80 -11.12 -19.02 -3.02
CA ASN A 80 -10.18 -18.98 -1.92
C ASN A 80 -9.09 -17.94 -2.17
N ILE A 81 -8.77 -17.15 -1.14
CA ILE A 81 -7.61 -16.25 -1.13
C ILE A 81 -6.53 -16.86 -0.24
N ILE A 82 -5.38 -17.18 -0.82
CA ILE A 82 -4.25 -17.81 -0.14
C ILE A 82 -3.03 -16.88 -0.25
N THR A 83 -2.65 -16.28 0.87
CA THR A 83 -1.43 -15.46 0.99
C THR A 83 -0.56 -16.01 2.12
N PRO A 84 0.78 -16.06 1.96
CA PRO A 84 1.69 -16.38 3.06
C PRO A 84 1.58 -15.36 4.20
N ASP A 85 1.73 -15.81 5.43
CA ASP A 85 1.75 -14.94 6.62
C ASP A 85 3.00 -14.04 6.59
N THR A 86 2.78 -12.73 6.45
CA THR A 86 3.83 -11.69 6.40
C THR A 86 3.88 -10.82 7.65
N ARG A 87 3.22 -11.21 8.77
CA ARG A 87 3.24 -10.45 10.05
C ARG A 87 4.64 -10.18 10.60
N PHE A 88 5.64 -10.96 10.17
CA PHE A 88 7.04 -10.70 10.53
C PHE A 88 7.56 -9.36 9.99
N LEU A 89 7.00 -8.85 8.88
CA LEU A 89 7.34 -7.54 8.33
C LEU A 89 6.81 -6.43 9.24
N GLU A 90 5.58 -6.53 9.73
CA GLU A 90 5.00 -5.55 10.66
C GLU A 90 5.85 -5.39 11.93
N SER A 91 6.41 -6.50 12.44
CA SER A 91 7.26 -6.50 13.64
C SER A 91 8.70 -6.02 13.39
N SER A 92 9.10 -5.87 12.13
CA SER A 92 10.47 -5.50 11.73
C SER A 92 10.56 -4.07 11.19
N LEU A 93 9.41 -3.43 10.90
CA LEU A 93 9.36 -2.03 10.49
C LEU A 93 9.56 -1.14 11.72
N THR A 94 10.72 -0.49 11.80
CA THR A 94 11.00 0.48 12.86
C THR A 94 10.17 1.73 12.62
N GLN A 95 9.48 2.23 13.65
CA GLN A 95 8.74 3.48 13.57
C GLN A 95 9.70 4.62 13.18
N LEU A 96 9.33 5.41 12.17
CA LEU A 96 10.07 6.61 11.80
C LEU A 96 10.06 7.60 13.00
N PRO A 97 11.20 8.24 13.34
CA PRO A 97 11.24 9.22 14.41
C PRO A 97 10.28 10.38 14.12
N ASP A 98 9.51 10.82 15.12
CA ASP A 98 8.60 11.98 15.01
C ASP A 98 9.32 13.28 14.59
N VAL A 99 10.63 13.35 14.81
CA VAL A 99 11.49 14.48 14.42
C VAL A 99 12.66 13.95 13.60
N VAL A 100 12.49 13.92 12.29
CA VAL A 100 13.59 13.67 11.34
C VAL A 100 14.49 14.92 11.20
N ILE A 101 13.94 16.12 11.44
CA ILE A 101 14.66 17.39 11.32
C ILE A 101 14.26 18.34 12.46
N ASP A 102 15.24 18.72 13.29
CA ASP A 102 15.11 19.80 14.26
C ASP A 102 15.39 21.15 13.57
N THR A 103 14.33 21.79 13.09
CA THR A 103 14.42 23.09 12.39
C THR A 103 14.93 24.22 13.29
N THR A 104 14.85 24.08 14.61
CA THR A 104 15.36 25.09 15.55
C THR A 104 16.89 25.16 15.55
N ARG A 105 17.56 24.02 15.26
CA ARG A 105 19.03 23.95 15.13
C ARG A 105 19.54 24.39 13.77
N LEU A 106 18.73 24.23 12.71
CA LEU A 106 19.09 24.69 11.35
C LEU A 106 19.03 26.22 11.23
N VAL A 107 18.11 26.88 11.92
CA VAL A 107 18.01 28.35 11.93
C VAL A 107 19.16 28.97 12.73
N ALA A 108 19.58 28.34 13.84
CA ALA A 108 20.68 28.82 14.69
C ALA A 108 22.06 28.81 13.99
N GLY A 109 22.24 28.01 12.93
CA GLY A 109 23.47 28.01 12.12
C GLY A 109 23.49 29.06 11.00
N SER A 110 22.37 29.73 10.71
CA SER A 110 22.25 30.70 9.60
C SER A 110 22.52 32.16 10.01
N CYS A 111 22.54 32.46 11.31
CA CYS A 111 22.92 33.77 11.84
C CYS A 111 24.42 33.86 12.12
N ILE A 112 25.26 33.65 11.10
CA ILE A 112 26.65 34.12 11.11
C ILE A 112 26.84 35.01 9.87
N ALA A 113 26.25 36.21 9.94
CA ALA A 113 26.63 37.34 9.09
C ALA A 113 27.36 38.34 9.97
N GLN A 114 28.69 38.22 9.91
CA GLN A 114 29.72 39.08 10.45
C GLN A 114 29.45 40.57 10.14
N ARG A 115 29.31 41.41 11.17
CA ARG A 115 29.66 42.84 11.13
C ARG A 115 30.34 43.23 12.43
N SER A 116 31.68 43.15 12.43
CA SER A 116 32.51 43.92 13.32
C SER A 116 32.74 45.29 12.70
N GLU A 117 32.17 46.34 13.28
CA GLU A 117 32.80 47.67 13.24
C GLU A 117 32.36 48.43 14.50
N SER A 118 33.27 48.47 15.47
CA SER A 118 33.21 49.38 16.63
C SER A 118 34.04 50.61 16.28
N ASP A 119 33.48 51.81 16.44
CA ASP A 119 34.12 52.97 17.06
C ASP A 119 33.14 54.17 16.96
N LEU A 120 32.59 54.64 18.07
CA LEU A 120 33.11 55.60 19.07
C LEU A 120 32.44 56.97 18.86
N ILE A 121 31.75 57.37 19.94
CA ILE A 121 31.36 58.72 20.33
C ILE A 121 32.40 59.81 19.97
N GLY A 122 31.91 60.93 19.43
CA GLY A 122 32.69 62.15 19.15
C GLY A 122 31.92 63.14 18.29
#